data_AF-A0A314UAI2-F1
#
_entry.id   AF-A0A314UAI2-F1
#
_cell.length_a   1.000
_cell.length_b   1.000
_cell.length_c   1.000
_cell.angle_alpha   90.00
_cell.angle_beta   90.00
_cell.angle_gamma   90.00
#
_symmetry.space_group_name_H-M   'P 1'
#
loop_
_entity.id
_entity.type
_entity.pdbx_description
1 polymer ?
#
loop_
_entity_poly.entity_id
_entity_poly.type
_entity_poly.pdbx_seq_one_letter_code
_entity_poly.pdbx_strand_id
1 'polypeptide(L)'
;MANNLTSALDKKLVLGEDSKDPSSDAKGGSKDDKSLVVCFGEMLIDFVPTVGGVSLAEAPAFKKAPGGAPANVAVGVSRLGGSSGFIGKVGDDEFGYSLADILKQNNVNNSGVRFDPSARTALAFVTLRADGEREFLFFP
;
A
#
# COMPACT_ATOMS: atom_id res chain seq x y z
N MET A 1 55.88 11.09 35.09
CA MET A 1 54.93 11.05 33.95
C MET A 1 55.77 11.10 32.68
N ALA A 2 55.80 10.02 31.89
CA ALA A 2 56.70 9.85 30.75
C ALA A 2 55.90 9.56 29.47
N ASN A 3 56.38 10.14 28.36
CA ASN A 3 55.83 10.10 27.00
C ASN A 3 56.43 8.95 26.15
N ASN A 4 55.63 8.51 25.17
CA ASN A 4 55.91 8.05 23.80
C ASN A 4 56.86 6.88 23.44
N LEU A 5 56.30 5.95 22.62
CA LEU A 5 56.76 5.22 21.42
C LEU A 5 58.24 4.71 21.38
N THR A 6 58.59 3.47 20.97
CA THR A 6 58.31 2.80 19.68
C THR A 6 58.92 1.36 19.65
N SER A 7 58.47 0.55 18.68
CA SER A 7 59.13 -0.61 18.02
C SER A 7 59.03 -1.99 18.69
N ALA A 8 59.09 -3.12 17.98
CA ALA A 8 58.62 -3.61 16.70
C ALA A 8 58.96 -5.12 16.74
N LEU A 9 58.01 -5.97 16.35
CA LEU A 9 58.15 -7.30 15.74
C LEU A 9 59.28 -8.23 16.19
N ASP A 10 58.91 -9.40 16.74
CA ASP A 10 59.72 -10.62 16.54
C ASP A 10 58.87 -11.89 16.35
N LYS A 11 59.41 -12.80 15.53
CA LYS A 11 58.75 -13.87 14.76
C LYS A 11 58.60 -15.23 15.47
N LYS A 12 57.62 -16.01 15.00
CA LYS A 12 57.56 -17.50 14.73
C LYS A 12 56.32 -18.14 15.37
N LEU A 13 55.31 -18.66 14.64
CA LEU A 13 55.26 -19.78 13.68
C LEU A 13 55.41 -21.16 14.34
N VAL A 14 54.28 -21.78 14.74
CA VAL A 14 54.05 -23.24 14.74
C VAL A 14 52.56 -23.50 14.46
N LEU A 15 52.29 -24.33 13.46
CA LEU A 15 50.98 -24.86 13.05
C LEU A 15 50.55 -26.03 13.94
N GLY A 16 49.24 -26.21 14.16
CA GLY A 16 48.66 -27.41 14.76
C GLY A 16 47.13 -27.36 14.71
N GLU A 17 46.53 -28.39 14.13
CA GLU A 17 45.15 -28.48 13.64
C GLU A 17 44.08 -28.84 14.72
N ASP A 18 42.82 -28.74 14.28
CA ASP A 18 41.64 -29.52 14.70
C ASP A 18 40.74 -29.10 15.88
N SER A 19 39.58 -28.54 15.48
CA SER A 19 38.25 -29.18 15.59
C SER A 19 37.18 -28.57 16.52
N LYS A 20 35.99 -28.45 15.92
CA LYS A 20 34.62 -28.34 16.46
C LYS A 20 34.12 -26.96 16.92
N ASP A 21 33.45 -26.31 15.97
CA ASP A 21 32.45 -25.26 16.19
C ASP A 21 31.12 -25.93 16.64
N PRO A 22 30.58 -25.67 17.85
CA PRO A 22 29.29 -26.23 18.24
C PRO A 22 28.16 -25.39 17.63
N SER A 23 27.45 -26.04 16.71
CA SER A 23 26.15 -25.64 16.15
C SER A 23 25.20 -25.10 17.22
N SER A 24 24.87 -23.81 17.12
CA SER A 24 23.63 -23.28 17.70
C SER A 24 22.54 -23.42 16.64
N ASP A 25 21.79 -24.52 16.73
CA ASP A 25 20.57 -24.74 15.94
C ASP A 25 19.47 -23.78 16.41
N ALA A 26 19.60 -22.51 16.06
CA ALA A 26 18.48 -21.61 15.97
C ALA A 26 17.63 -22.09 14.79
N LYS A 27 16.54 -22.81 15.08
CA LYS A 27 15.48 -23.13 14.11
C LYS A 27 14.98 -21.84 13.48
N GLY A 28 15.55 -21.47 12.34
CA GLY A 28 15.04 -20.46 11.45
C GLY A 28 13.74 -20.96 10.84
N GLY A 29 12.62 -20.67 11.50
CA GLY A 29 11.31 -20.78 10.88
C GLY A 29 11.32 -19.92 9.62
N SER A 30 11.00 -20.52 8.47
CA SER A 30 10.85 -19.81 7.21
C SER A 30 9.87 -18.66 7.43
N LYS A 31 10.36 -17.42 7.33
CA LYS A 31 9.45 -16.30 7.05
C LYS A 31 8.77 -16.67 5.75
N ASP A 32 7.47 -16.97 5.80
CA ASP A 32 6.66 -17.05 4.60
C ASP A 32 6.83 -15.71 3.87
N ASP A 33 7.69 -15.70 2.85
CA ASP A 33 7.93 -14.54 2.01
C ASP A 33 6.72 -14.41 1.08
N LYS A 34 5.57 -14.04 1.67
CA LYS A 34 4.36 -13.75 0.92
C LYS A 34 4.70 -12.61 -0.03
N SER A 35 4.74 -12.92 -1.33
CA SER A 35 4.95 -11.94 -2.38
C SER A 35 3.97 -10.77 -2.20
N LEU A 36 4.53 -9.55 -2.16
CA LEU A 36 3.78 -8.32 -1.94
C LEU A 36 3.44 -7.66 -3.27
N VAL A 37 2.14 -7.45 -3.54
CA VAL A 37 1.68 -6.64 -4.67
C VAL A 37 1.47 -5.20 -4.20
N VAL A 38 2.25 -4.27 -4.74
CA VAL A 38 2.08 -2.84 -4.45
C VAL A 38 1.36 -2.17 -5.61
N CYS A 39 0.21 -1.57 -5.32
CA CYS A 39 -0.55 -0.76 -6.28
C CYS A 39 -0.27 0.72 -6.03
N PHE A 40 0.06 1.45 -7.09
CA PHE A 40 0.31 2.88 -7.03
C PHE A 40 -0.71 3.62 -7.90
N GLY A 41 -1.34 4.66 -7.35
CA GLY A 41 -2.18 5.56 -8.13
C GLY A 41 -3.27 6.23 -7.29
N GLU A 42 -4.41 6.44 -7.92
CA GLU A 42 -5.51 7.19 -7.33
C GLU A 42 -6.44 6.33 -6.46
N MET A 43 -7.06 7.02 -5.51
CA MET A 43 -8.16 6.52 -4.70
C MET A 43 -9.08 7.71 -4.45
N LEU A 44 -10.36 7.52 -4.71
CA LEU A 44 -11.35 8.60 -4.79
C LEU A 44 -12.72 8.10 -4.34
N ILE A 45 -13.69 9.00 -4.24
CA ILE A 45 -15.09 8.62 -3.99
C ILE A 45 -15.85 8.57 -5.31
N ASP A 46 -16.39 7.40 -5.63
CA ASP A 46 -17.35 7.24 -6.72
C ASP A 46 -18.77 7.53 -6.20
N PHE A 47 -19.48 8.41 -6.87
CA PHE A 47 -20.91 8.63 -6.72
C PHE A 47 -21.63 7.87 -7.82
N VAL A 48 -22.29 6.78 -7.43
CA VAL A 48 -23.04 5.89 -8.33
C VAL A 48 -24.53 6.17 -8.16
N PRO A 49 -25.30 6.35 -9.24
CA PRO A 49 -26.75 6.51 -9.20
C PRO A 49 -27.42 5.39 -8.40
N THR A 50 -28.47 5.74 -7.65
CA THR A 50 -29.30 4.75 -6.95
C THR A 50 -30.21 3.96 -7.89
N VAL A 51 -30.36 4.41 -9.14
CA VAL A 51 -31.12 3.77 -10.21
C VAL A 51 -30.23 3.65 -11.45
N GLY A 52 -30.28 2.51 -12.15
CA GLY A 52 -29.48 2.27 -13.35
C GLY A 52 -30.15 2.79 -14.62
N GLY A 53 -29.38 2.88 -15.70
CA GLY A 53 -29.90 3.16 -17.04
C GLY A 53 -30.15 4.65 -17.34
N VAL A 54 -29.76 5.55 -16.43
CA VAL A 54 -30.01 7.00 -16.52
C VAL A 54 -28.71 7.77 -16.80
N SER A 55 -28.81 8.94 -17.41
CA SER A 55 -27.66 9.86 -17.51
C SER A 55 -27.32 10.51 -16.17
N LEU A 56 -26.17 11.19 -16.08
CA LEU A 56 -25.80 11.95 -14.89
C LEU A 56 -26.84 13.04 -14.53
N ALA A 57 -27.44 13.67 -15.54
CA ALA A 57 -28.42 14.74 -15.34
C ALA A 57 -29.79 14.25 -14.85
N GLU A 58 -30.14 13.01 -15.17
CA GLU A 58 -31.43 12.39 -14.82
C GLU A 58 -31.39 11.62 -13.50
N ALA A 59 -30.19 11.32 -12.99
CA ALA A 59 -30.02 10.57 -11.75
C ALA A 59 -30.63 11.32 -10.55
N PRO A 60 -31.64 10.74 -9.86
CA PRO A 60 -32.34 11.43 -8.78
C PRO A 60 -31.53 11.49 -7.48
N ALA A 61 -30.61 10.56 -7.28
CA ALA A 61 -29.74 10.48 -6.13
C ALA A 61 -28.51 9.62 -6.44
N PHE A 62 -27.44 9.87 -5.69
CA PHE A 62 -26.20 9.11 -5.78
C PHE A 62 -25.84 8.51 -4.42
N LYS A 63 -25.22 7.33 -4.46
CA LYS A 63 -24.61 6.69 -3.30
C LYS A 63 -23.10 6.74 -3.45
N LYS A 64 -22.41 7.14 -2.38
CA LYS A 64 -20.94 7.11 -2.32
C LYS A 64 -20.42 5.67 -2.24
N ALA A 65 -19.34 5.39 -2.94
CA ALA A 65 -18.57 4.16 -2.89
C ALA A 65 -17.07 4.49 -2.95
N PRO A 66 -16.19 3.70 -2.31
CA PRO A 66 -14.75 3.80 -2.57
C PRO A 66 -14.46 3.44 -4.03
N GLY A 67 -13.70 4.30 -4.69
CA GLY A 67 -13.26 4.15 -6.08
C GLY A 67 -11.73 4.12 -6.21
N GLY A 68 -11.28 4.17 -7.46
CA GLY A 68 -9.87 4.11 -7.83
C GLY A 68 -9.44 2.70 -8.26
N ALA A 69 -9.10 2.55 -9.54
CA ALA A 69 -8.74 1.25 -10.10
C ALA A 69 -7.54 0.59 -9.38
N PRO A 70 -6.44 1.31 -9.07
CA PRO A 70 -5.31 0.69 -8.36
C PRO A 70 -5.66 0.30 -6.91
N ALA A 71 -6.49 1.08 -6.22
CA ALA A 71 -6.97 0.75 -4.88
C ALA A 71 -7.84 -0.51 -4.89
N ASN A 72 -8.73 -0.63 -5.87
CA ASN A 72 -9.58 -1.81 -6.07
C ASN A 72 -8.75 -3.07 -6.36
N VAL A 73 -7.64 -2.96 -7.10
CA VAL A 73 -6.72 -4.10 -7.32
C VAL A 73 -6.05 -4.53 -6.01
N ALA A 74 -5.54 -3.61 -5.20
CA ALA A 74 -4.92 -3.95 -3.92
C ALA A 74 -5.92 -4.67 -2.99
N VAL A 75 -7.14 -4.13 -2.86
CA VAL A 75 -8.23 -4.77 -2.10
C VAL A 75 -8.56 -6.15 -2.66
N GLY A 76 -8.62 -6.31 -3.98
CA GLY A 76 -8.86 -7.59 -4.64
C GLY A 76 -7.80 -8.64 -4.30
N VAL A 77 -6.51 -8.28 -4.39
CA VAL A 77 -5.39 -9.17 -4.03
C VAL A 77 -5.50 -9.61 -2.58
N SER A 78 -5.76 -8.67 -1.66
CA SER A 78 -5.89 -8.98 -0.24
C SER A 78 -7.06 -9.94 0.04
N ARG A 79 -8.23 -9.69 -0.58
CA ARG A 79 -9.42 -10.56 -0.44
C ARG A 79 -9.21 -11.96 -0.98
N LEU A 80 -8.32 -12.15 -1.96
CA LEU A 80 -7.94 -13.46 -2.50
C LEU A 80 -6.86 -14.18 -1.65
N GLY A 81 -6.44 -13.60 -0.51
CA GLY A 81 -5.47 -14.19 0.42
C GLY A 81 -4.01 -13.79 0.18
N GLY A 82 -3.76 -12.94 -0.83
CA GLY A 82 -2.46 -12.37 -1.15
C GLY A 82 -2.04 -11.25 -0.18
N SER A 83 -0.77 -10.85 -0.26
CA SER A 83 -0.26 -9.67 0.45
C SER A 83 -0.29 -8.47 -0.49
N SER A 84 -0.85 -7.35 -0.06
CA SER A 84 -0.91 -6.14 -0.89
C SER A 84 -0.66 -4.85 -0.11
N GLY A 85 -0.17 -3.85 -0.82
CA GLY A 85 -0.01 -2.49 -0.32
C GLY A 85 -0.48 -1.46 -1.34
N PHE A 86 -0.78 -0.26 -0.86
CA PHE A 86 -1.22 0.85 -1.70
C PHE A 86 -0.37 2.10 -1.42
N ILE A 87 0.02 2.77 -2.49
CA ILE A 87 0.71 4.06 -2.46
C ILE A 87 -0.13 5.07 -3.25
N GLY A 88 -0.46 6.19 -2.63
CA GLY A 88 -1.28 7.23 -3.23
C GLY A 88 -1.44 8.44 -2.32
N LYS A 89 -2.18 9.43 -2.79
CA LYS A 89 -2.45 10.67 -2.05
C LYS A 89 -3.94 10.99 -2.10
N VAL A 90 -4.49 11.42 -0.97
CA VAL A 90 -5.87 11.89 -0.81
C VAL A 90 -5.86 13.25 -0.11
N GLY A 91 -6.99 13.96 -0.10
CA GLY A 91 -7.13 15.18 0.68
C GLY A 91 -7.07 14.89 2.18
N ASP A 92 -6.60 15.86 2.95
CA ASP A 92 -6.70 15.83 4.42
C ASP A 92 -8.13 16.18 4.86
N ASP A 93 -9.06 15.28 4.54
CA ASP A 93 -10.50 15.44 4.73
C ASP A 93 -11.21 14.11 5.04
N GLU A 94 -12.48 14.18 5.44
CA GLU A 94 -13.29 13.02 5.84
C GLU A 94 -13.39 11.93 4.76
N PHE A 95 -13.38 12.32 3.48
CA PHE A 95 -13.36 11.33 2.40
C PHE A 95 -12.01 10.64 2.29
N GLY A 96 -10.91 11.39 2.41
CA GLY A 96 -9.56 10.84 2.45
C GLY A 96 -9.38 9.85 3.59
N TYR A 97 -9.80 10.22 4.81
CA TYR A 97 -9.75 9.33 5.97
C TYR A 97 -10.60 8.07 5.77
N SER A 98 -11.83 8.24 5.27
CA SER A 98 -12.72 7.11 4.96
C SER A 98 -12.10 6.13 3.96
N LEU A 99 -11.36 6.62 2.96
CA LEU A 99 -10.71 5.78 1.95
C LEU A 99 -9.51 5.02 2.54
N ALA A 100 -8.69 5.69 3.35
CA ALA A 100 -7.58 5.05 4.04
C ALA A 100 -8.05 3.95 5.02
N ASP A 101 -9.17 4.17 5.70
CA ASP A 101 -9.82 3.18 6.56
C ASP A 101 -10.34 1.98 5.77
N ILE A 102 -10.89 2.19 4.57
CA ILE A 102 -11.34 1.10 3.71
C ILE A 102 -10.17 0.20 3.31
N LEU A 103 -8.99 0.75 2.99
CA LEU A 103 -7.79 -0.05 2.75
C LEU A 103 -7.43 -0.91 3.97
N LYS A 104 -7.42 -0.29 5.18
CA LYS A 104 -7.12 -0.97 6.43
C LYS A 104 -8.11 -2.09 6.75
N GLN A 105 -9.41 -1.84 6.58
CA GLN A 105 -10.47 -2.83 6.78
C GLN A 105 -10.35 -4.03 5.84
N ASN A 106 -9.76 -3.84 4.66
CA ASN A 106 -9.51 -4.89 3.68
C ASN A 106 -8.09 -5.48 3.80
N ASN A 107 -7.38 -5.28 4.92
CA ASN A 107 -6.02 -5.79 5.17
C ASN A 107 -4.99 -5.37 4.10
N VAL A 108 -5.18 -4.22 3.45
CA VAL A 108 -4.18 -3.63 2.54
C VAL A 108 -3.22 -2.78 3.36
N ASN A 109 -1.91 -2.96 3.16
CA ASN A 109 -0.91 -2.07 3.76
C ASN A 109 -1.04 -0.65 3.18
N ASN A 110 -1.49 0.30 4.00
CA ASN A 110 -1.73 1.69 3.60
C ASN A 110 -0.62 2.66 4.05
N SER A 111 0.56 2.19 4.46
CA SER A 111 1.67 3.05 4.91
C SER A 111 2.18 4.02 3.82
N GLY A 112 1.85 3.75 2.56
CA GLY A 112 2.14 4.59 1.40
C GLY A 112 1.12 5.68 1.13
N VAL A 113 0.01 5.76 1.89
CA VAL A 113 -1.01 6.80 1.73
C VAL A 113 -0.53 8.11 2.36
N ARG A 114 -0.66 9.20 1.61
CA ARG A 114 -0.39 10.56 2.09
C ARG A 114 -1.66 11.41 2.07
N PHE A 115 -1.76 12.31 3.04
CA PHE A 115 -2.85 13.27 3.17
C PHE A 115 -2.33 14.65 2.80
N ASP A 116 -3.07 15.36 1.95
CA ASP A 116 -2.71 16.68 1.46
C ASP A 116 -3.66 17.76 2.03
N PRO A 117 -3.17 18.67 2.89
CA PRO A 117 -4.01 19.74 3.45
C PRO A 117 -4.36 20.83 2.45
N SER A 118 -3.72 20.84 1.27
CA SER A 118 -3.92 21.85 0.22
C SER A 118 -4.79 21.38 -0.95
N ALA A 119 -5.17 20.09 -0.98
CA ALA A 119 -6.00 19.49 -2.01
C ALA A 119 -7.20 18.77 -1.39
N ARG A 120 -8.27 18.61 -2.18
CA ARG A 120 -9.45 17.81 -1.80
C ARG A 120 -9.28 16.38 -2.26
N THR A 121 -9.93 15.44 -1.58
CA THR A 121 -10.07 14.08 -2.10
C THR A 121 -10.92 14.13 -3.38
N ALA A 122 -10.39 13.54 -4.45
CA ALA A 122 -11.06 13.51 -5.74
C ALA A 122 -12.42 12.79 -5.66
N LEU A 123 -13.36 13.23 -6.49
CA LEU A 123 -14.70 12.67 -6.62
C LEU A 123 -14.96 12.30 -8.08
N ALA A 124 -15.68 11.23 -8.32
CA ALA A 124 -16.19 10.88 -9.64
C ALA A 124 -17.69 10.62 -9.58
N PHE A 125 -18.45 11.16 -10.53
CA PHE A 125 -19.82 10.73 -10.79
C PHE A 125 -19.79 9.77 -11.96
N VAL A 126 -20.35 8.58 -11.76
CA VAL A 126 -20.27 7.50 -12.74
C VAL A 126 -21.66 6.92 -12.99
N THR A 127 -22.07 6.80 -14.26
CA THR A 127 -23.32 6.13 -14.61
C THR A 127 -23.12 5.17 -15.77
N LEU A 128 -24.03 4.19 -15.85
CA LEU A 128 -24.20 3.29 -16.97
C LEU A 128 -25.62 3.52 -17.52
N ARG A 129 -25.69 4.09 -18.71
CA ARG A 129 -26.95 4.38 -19.40
C ARG A 129 -27.59 3.11 -19.96
N ALA A 130 -28.87 3.20 -20.31
CA ALA A 130 -29.63 2.05 -20.81
C ALA A 130 -29.08 1.51 -22.15
N ASP A 131 -28.41 2.36 -22.93
CA ASP A 131 -27.70 2.01 -24.16
C ASP A 131 -26.35 1.29 -23.91
N GLY A 132 -25.94 1.17 -22.65
CA GLY A 132 -24.66 0.57 -22.24
C GLY A 132 -23.49 1.55 -22.21
N GLU A 133 -23.70 2.81 -22.57
CA GLU A 133 -22.66 3.83 -22.52
C GLU A 133 -22.35 4.24 -21.08
N ARG A 134 -21.06 4.41 -20.79
CA ARG A 134 -20.58 4.86 -19.48
C ARG A 134 -20.25 6.34 -19.54
N GLU A 135 -20.81 7.10 -18.60
CA GLU A 135 -20.44 8.51 -18.42
C GLU A 135 -19.64 8.65 -17.12
N PHE A 136 -18.55 9.42 -17.20
CA PHE A 136 -17.69 9.75 -16.06
C PHE A 136 -17.53 11.27 -15.99
N LEU A 137 -17.76 11.84 -14.81
CA LEU A 137 -17.48 13.23 -14.50
C LEU A 137 -16.57 13.31 -13.28
N PHE A 138 -15.35 13.78 -13.48
CA PHE A 138 -14.32 13.85 -12.44
C PHE A 138 -14.18 15.26 -11.86
N PHE A 139 -14.01 15.30 -10.55
CA PHE A 139 -13.64 16.48 -9.76
C PHE A 139 -12.31 16.14 -9.06
N PRO A 140 -11.16 16.49 -9.66
CA PRO A 140 -9.83 16.18 -9.12
C PRO A 140 -9.46 17.06 -7.90
#